data_AF-A0A101CYI2-F1
#
_entry.id   AF-A0A101CYI2-F1
#
_cell.length_a   1.000
_cell.length_b   1.000
_cell.length_c   1.000
_cell.angle_alpha   90.00
_cell.angle_beta   90.00
_cell.angle_gamma   90.00
#
_symmetry.space_group_name_H-M   'P 1'
#
loop_
_entity.id
_entity.type
_entity.pdbx_description
1 polymer ?
#
loop_
_entity_poly.entity_id
_entity_poly.type
_entity_poly.pdbx_seq_one_letter_code
_entity_poly.pdbx_strand_id
1 'polypeptide(L)'
;MEFLFELLIAFFLIVSGVFGFVGSFGMIKLKDPMSRLHAPTKATTLGVGGVLLASIGHSLLIERHLSLHELLITLFLFLTAPITALFIAKWHIHRHEKPENLPDVGEDELWATHAVQHDEDIPEHTTK
;
A
#
# COMPACT_ATOMS: atom_id res chain seq x y z
N MET A 1 9.55 -8.48 33.42
CA MET A 1 8.76 -8.78 32.21
C MET A 1 8.15 -7.50 31.66
N GLU A 2 7.39 -6.75 32.47
CA GLU A 2 6.85 -5.41 32.13
C GLU A 2 7.83 -4.49 31.38
N PHE A 3 9.03 -4.26 31.94
CA PHE A 3 10.04 -3.38 31.33
C PHE A 3 10.45 -3.77 29.89
N LEU A 4 10.47 -5.07 29.57
CA LEU A 4 10.83 -5.53 28.22
C LEU A 4 9.71 -5.17 27.22
N PHE A 5 8.45 -5.21 27.66
CA PHE A 5 7.30 -4.86 26.85
C PHE A 5 7.21 -3.35 26.63
N GLU A 6 7.46 -2.54 27.67
CA GLU A 6 7.57 -1.09 27.54
C GLU A 6 8.66 -0.70 26.52
N LEU A 7 9.82 -1.37 26.58
CA LEU A 7 10.91 -1.15 25.63
C LEU A 7 10.50 -1.53 24.19
N LEU A 8 9.77 -2.64 24.02
CA LEU A 8 9.27 -3.07 22.72
C LEU A 8 8.26 -2.08 22.14
N ILE A 9 7.30 -1.62 22.95
CA ILE A 9 6.30 -0.60 22.57
C ILE A 9 7.01 0.69 22.17
N ALA A 10 7.95 1.17 22.98
CA ALA A 10 8.74 2.37 22.69
C ALA A 10 9.52 2.23 21.37
N PHE A 11 10.15 1.07 21.14
CA PHE A 11 10.83 0.78 19.89
C PHE A 11 9.89 0.90 18.67
N PHE A 12 8.70 0.28 18.73
CA PHE A 12 7.71 0.37 17.66
C PHE A 12 7.21 1.81 17.42
N LEU A 13 7.03 2.60 18.48
CA LEU A 13 6.65 4.02 18.36
C LEU A 13 7.75 4.86 17.71
N ILE A 14 9.02 4.62 18.05
CA ILE A 14 10.16 5.30 17.42
C ILE A 14 10.24 4.94 15.94
N VAL A 15 10.17 3.65 15.60
CA VAL A 15 10.14 3.18 14.21
C VAL A 15 8.97 3.83 13.47
N SER A 16 7.79 3.87 14.10
CA SER A 16 6.61 4.50 13.53
C SER A 16 6.86 5.96 13.15
N GLY A 17 7.39 6.75 14.09
CA GLY A 17 7.72 8.16 13.88
C GLY A 17 8.76 8.38 12.78
N VAL A 18 9.81 7.55 12.76
CA VAL A 18 10.86 7.63 11.72
C VAL A 18 10.27 7.36 10.34
N PHE A 19 9.49 6.30 10.17
CA PHE A 19 8.89 5.98 8.86
C PHE A 19 7.80 6.97 8.45
N GLY A 20 7.02 7.50 9.40
CA GLY A 20 6.05 8.57 9.13
C GLY A 20 6.74 9.86 8.64
N PHE A 21 7.86 10.23 9.27
CA PHE A 21 8.67 11.36 8.84
C PHE A 21 9.32 11.12 7.47
N VAL A 22 9.99 9.98 7.28
CA VAL A 22 10.68 9.64 6.03
C VAL A 22 9.69 9.54 4.86
N GLY A 23 8.50 8.98 5.05
CA GLY A 23 7.50 8.92 3.98
C GLY A 23 6.92 10.29 3.63
N SER A 24 6.65 11.13 4.63
CA SER A 24 6.21 12.52 4.41
C SER A 24 7.27 13.33 3.67
N PHE A 25 8.52 13.25 4.11
CA PHE A 25 9.64 13.91 3.46
C PHE A 25 9.92 13.36 2.06
N GLY A 26 9.81 12.04 1.87
CA GLY A 26 9.97 11.37 0.60
C GLY A 26 8.99 11.87 -0.45
N MET A 27 7.72 12.12 -0.08
CA MET A 27 6.73 12.69 -0.99
C MET A 27 7.10 14.06 -1.56
N ILE A 28 7.82 14.88 -0.78
CA ILE A 28 8.28 16.22 -1.19
C ILE A 28 9.58 16.12 -2.01
N LYS A 29 10.48 15.20 -1.63
CA LYS A 29 11.83 15.10 -2.22
C LYS A 29 11.86 14.33 -3.55
N LEU A 30 11.03 13.30 -3.70
CA LEU A 30 11.02 12.44 -4.89
C LEU A 30 10.30 13.14 -6.04
N LYS A 31 10.94 13.18 -7.22
CA LYS A 31 10.41 13.90 -8.40
C LYS A 31 9.49 13.05 -9.27
N ASP A 32 9.80 11.77 -9.39
CA ASP A 32 9.09 10.82 -10.25
C ASP A 32 7.84 10.23 -9.55
N PRO A 33 6.66 10.15 -10.21
CA PRO A 33 5.42 9.63 -9.60
C PRO A 33 5.53 8.21 -9.05
N MET A 34 6.18 7.29 -9.76
CA MET A 34 6.32 5.90 -9.32
C MET A 34 7.27 5.82 -8.11
N SER A 35 8.36 6.57 -8.15
CA SER A 35 9.28 6.72 -7.03
C SER A 35 8.59 7.33 -5.82
N ARG A 36 7.75 8.35 -6.01
CA ARG A 36 6.95 8.97 -4.93
C ARG A 36 6.03 7.95 -4.27
N LEU A 37 5.45 7.00 -5.00
CA LEU A 37 4.55 5.98 -4.46
C LEU A 37 5.21 5.09 -3.39
N HIS A 38 6.54 4.89 -3.46
CA HIS A 38 7.28 4.16 -2.43
C HIS A 38 7.33 4.87 -1.08
N ALA A 39 7.24 6.21 -1.05
CA ALA A 39 7.34 6.96 0.19
C ALA A 39 6.08 6.82 1.08
N PRO A 40 4.84 7.07 0.59
CA PRO A 40 3.61 6.80 1.32
C PRO A 40 3.46 5.34 1.71
N THR A 41 3.76 4.39 0.82
CA THR A 41 3.59 2.96 1.10
C THR A 41 4.49 2.49 2.25
N LYS A 42 5.75 2.95 2.31
CA LYS A 42 6.63 2.67 3.46
C LYS A 42 6.12 3.31 4.76
N ALA A 43 5.61 4.55 4.70
CA ALA A 43 5.03 5.21 5.85
C ALA A 43 3.77 4.51 6.37
N THR A 44 2.90 4.00 5.50
CA THR A 44 1.70 3.29 5.96
C THR A 44 2.04 1.91 6.53
N THR A 45 2.91 1.15 5.87
CA THR A 45 3.19 -0.23 6.30
C THR A 45 4.06 -0.29 7.55
N LEU A 46 5.18 0.44 7.60
CA LEU A 46 6.10 0.41 8.74
C LEU A 46 5.82 1.53 9.75
N GLY A 47 5.40 2.70 9.27
CA GLY A 47 5.01 3.80 10.13
C GLY A 47 3.73 3.49 10.89
N VAL A 48 2.59 3.46 10.20
CA VAL A 48 1.29 3.22 10.83
C VAL A 48 1.20 1.80 11.41
N GLY A 49 1.74 0.79 10.72
CA GLY A 49 1.83 -0.56 11.26
C GLY A 49 2.61 -0.65 12.58
N GLY A 50 3.68 0.13 12.75
CA GLY A 50 4.42 0.20 14.00
C GLY A 50 3.58 0.73 15.17
N VAL A 51 2.83 1.82 14.96
CA VAL A 51 1.91 2.36 15.98
C VAL A 51 0.79 1.37 16.31
N LEU A 52 0.26 0.65 15.32
CA LEU A 52 -0.78 -0.35 15.55
C LEU A 52 -0.28 -1.54 16.37
N LEU A 53 0.93 -2.04 16.06
CA LEU A 53 1.57 -3.10 16.86
C LEU A 53 1.86 -2.63 18.30
N ALA A 54 2.30 -1.39 18.46
CA ALA A 54 2.48 -0.78 19.78
C ALA A 54 1.14 -0.69 20.55
N SER A 55 0.05 -0.27 19.89
CA SER A 55 -1.29 -0.16 20.49
C SER A 55 -1.83 -1.52 20.91
N ILE A 56 -1.81 -2.51 20.01
CA ILE A 56 -2.29 -3.87 20.30
C ILE A 56 -1.45 -4.51 21.41
N GLY A 57 -0.13 -4.31 21.40
CA GLY A 57 0.75 -4.76 22.46
C GLY A 57 0.41 -4.12 23.81
N HIS A 58 0.16 -2.81 23.83
CA HIS A 58 -0.27 -2.10 25.04
C HIS A 58 -1.61 -2.62 25.56
N SER A 59 -2.64 -2.70 24.71
CA SER A 59 -4.00 -3.08 25.12
C SER A 59 -4.06 -4.56 25.57
N LEU A 60 -3.34 -5.46 24.90
CA LEU A 60 -3.25 -6.87 25.29
C LEU A 60 -2.58 -7.09 26.65
N LEU A 61 -1.45 -6.43 26.88
CA LEU A 61 -0.61 -6.74 28.03
C LEU A 61 -0.96 -5.91 29.27
N ILE A 62 -1.32 -4.65 29.09
CA ILE A 62 -1.58 -3.72 30.20
C ILE A 62 -3.07 -3.70 30.54
N GLU A 63 -3.93 -3.51 29.53
CA GLU A 63 -5.39 -3.41 29.75
C GLU A 63 -6.09 -4.77 29.80
N ARG A 64 -5.41 -5.85 29.36
CA ARG A 64 -5.95 -7.21 29.22
C ARG A 64 -7.25 -7.27 28.42
N HIS A 65 -7.39 -6.36 27.46
CA HIS A 65 -8.56 -6.25 26.62
C HIS A 65 -8.12 -6.13 25.17
N LEU A 66 -8.82 -6.81 24.26
CA LEU A 66 -8.63 -6.65 22.83
C LEU A 66 -9.74 -5.79 22.27
N SER A 67 -9.40 -4.60 21.78
CA SER A 67 -10.37 -3.74 21.11
C SER A 67 -10.53 -4.16 19.65
N LEU A 68 -11.76 -4.51 19.24
CA LEU A 68 -12.09 -4.77 17.84
C LEU A 68 -11.80 -3.57 16.93
N HIS A 69 -11.81 -2.35 17.48
CA HIS A 69 -11.49 -1.14 16.72
C HIS A 69 -10.04 -1.14 16.21
N GLU A 70 -9.08 -1.59 17.03
CA GLU A 70 -7.66 -1.61 16.62
C GLU A 70 -7.42 -2.63 15.51
N LEU A 71 -8.06 -3.80 15.61
CA LEU A 71 -8.03 -4.82 14.58
C LEU A 71 -8.62 -4.30 13.27
N LEU A 72 -9.78 -3.62 13.33
CA LEU A 72 -10.48 -3.09 12.17
C LEU A 72 -9.68 -1.98 11.48
N ILE A 73 -9.07 -1.06 12.24
CA ILE A 73 -8.18 -0.02 11.71
C ILE A 73 -6.98 -0.67 11.01
N THR A 74 -6.38 -1.68 11.64
CA THR A 74 -5.23 -2.40 11.06
C THR A 74 -5.61 -3.04 9.73
N LEU A 75 -6.69 -3.83 9.71
CA LEU A 75 -7.16 -4.51 8.50
C LEU A 75 -7.49 -3.50 7.40
N PHE A 76 -8.23 -2.45 7.74
CA PHE A 76 -8.66 -1.45 6.77
C PHE A 76 -7.47 -0.73 6.15
N LEU A 77 -6.49 -0.28 6.94
CA LEU A 77 -5.32 0.43 6.42
C LEU A 77 -4.40 -0.49 5.60
N PHE A 78 -4.17 -1.72 6.06
CA PHE A 78 -3.35 -2.69 5.33
C PHE A 78 -3.99 -3.17 4.03
N LEU A 79 -5.32 -3.17 3.94
CA LEU A 79 -6.01 -3.51 2.70
C LEU A 79 -6.09 -2.31 1.76
N THR A 80 -6.50 -1.15 2.26
CA THR A 80 -6.75 0.03 1.41
C THR A 80 -5.48 0.64 0.85
N ALA A 81 -4.41 0.76 1.64
CA ALA A 81 -3.20 1.44 1.18
C ALA A 81 -2.50 0.74 -0.01
N PRO A 82 -2.28 -0.60 -0.01
CA PRO A 82 -1.68 -1.28 -1.16
C PRO A 82 -2.58 -1.29 -2.39
N ILE A 83 -3.90 -1.43 -2.20
CA ILE A 83 -4.85 -1.41 -3.31
C ILE A 83 -4.87 -0.02 -3.97
N THR A 84 -4.96 1.06 -3.18
CA THR A 84 -4.86 2.43 -3.70
C THR A 84 -3.54 2.67 -4.43
N ALA A 85 -2.41 2.20 -3.88
CA ALA A 85 -1.12 2.32 -4.55
C ALA A 85 -1.09 1.59 -5.90
N LEU A 86 -1.62 0.35 -5.96
CA LEU A 86 -1.71 -0.43 -7.19
C LEU A 86 -2.55 0.29 -8.27
N PHE A 87 -3.69 0.87 -7.90
CA PHE A 87 -4.52 1.63 -8.83
C PHE A 87 -3.83 2.89 -9.35
N ILE A 88 -3.13 3.63 -8.49
CA ILE A 88 -2.35 4.81 -8.90
C ILE A 88 -1.23 4.40 -9.87
N ALA A 89 -0.53 3.30 -9.59
CA ALA A 89 0.52 2.77 -10.46
C ALA A 89 -0.03 2.37 -11.84
N LYS A 90 -1.12 1.58 -11.87
CA LYS A 90 -1.79 1.19 -13.12
C LYS A 90 -2.25 2.39 -13.93
N TRP A 91 -2.86 3.38 -13.29
CA TRP A 91 -3.30 4.60 -13.96
C TRP A 91 -2.12 5.40 -14.54
N HIS A 92 -1.01 5.49 -13.80
CA HIS A 92 0.17 6.19 -14.27
C HIS A 92 0.75 5.53 -15.53
N ILE A 93 0.94 4.21 -15.50
CA ILE A 93 1.40 3.41 -16.65
C ILE A 93 0.45 3.60 -17.83
N HIS A 94 -0.85 3.41 -17.63
CA HIS A 94 -1.85 3.51 -18.71
C HIS A 94 -1.85 4.88 -19.40
N ARG A 95 -1.62 5.97 -18.65
CA ARG A 95 -1.72 7.34 -19.18
C ARG A 95 -0.39 7.91 -19.70
N HIS A 96 0.75 7.45 -19.18
CA HIS A 96 2.05 8.08 -19.45
C HIS A 96 3.05 7.14 -20.11
N GLU A 97 2.86 5.82 -20.05
CA GLU A 97 3.72 4.85 -20.72
C GLU A 97 3.08 4.35 -22.01
N LYS A 98 3.90 4.23 -23.05
CA LYS A 98 3.52 3.60 -24.32
C LYS A 98 3.96 2.14 -24.30
N PRO A 99 3.25 1.24 -25.02
CA PRO A 99 3.68 -0.15 -25.16
C PRO A 99 5.14 -0.30 -25.63
N GLU A 100 5.60 0.62 -26.48
CA GLU A 100 6.98 0.69 -27.00
C GLU A 100 8.06 0.92 -25.93
N ASN A 101 7.70 1.58 -24.82
CA ASN A 101 8.63 1.89 -23.74
C ASN A 101 8.63 0.81 -22.65
N LEU A 102 7.68 -0.12 -22.70
CA LEU A 102 7.53 -1.18 -21.71
C LEU A 102 8.49 -2.34 -22.03
N PRO A 103 8.93 -3.10 -21.02
CA PRO A 103 9.70 -4.31 -21.24
C PRO A 103 8.89 -5.33 -22.06
N ASP A 104 9.61 -6.22 -22.73
CA ASP A 104 9.03 -7.29 -23.54
C ASP A 104 8.06 -8.13 -22.72
N VAL A 105 6.89 -8.39 -23.32
CA VAL A 105 5.73 -9.07 -22.73
C VAL A 105 5.91 -10.59 -22.66
N GLY A 106 6.98 -11.12 -23.25
CA GLY A 106 7.31 -12.54 -23.19
C GLY A 106 6.34 -13.38 -24.02
N GLU A 107 5.53 -14.21 -23.36
CA GLU A 107 4.53 -15.07 -24.03
C GLU A 107 3.21 -14.35 -24.33
N ASP A 108 2.97 -13.19 -23.72
CA ASP A 108 1.75 -12.40 -23.93
C ASP A 108 1.91 -11.45 -25.12
N GLU A 109 0.80 -11.07 -25.77
CA GLU A 109 0.82 -10.08 -26.87
C GLU A 109 0.87 -8.63 -26.36
N LEU A 110 0.31 -8.37 -25.17
CA LEU A 110 0.16 -7.03 -24.62
C LEU A 110 0.11 -7.05 -23.09
N TRP A 111 0.67 -6.01 -22.46
CA TRP A 111 0.53 -5.81 -21.02
C TRP A 111 -0.94 -5.72 -20.61
N ALA A 112 -1.31 -6.41 -19.52
CA ALA A 112 -2.67 -6.39 -18.97
C ALA A 112 -3.21 -4.99 -18.62
N THR A 113 -2.34 -3.98 -18.48
CA THR A 113 -2.73 -2.58 -18.24
C THR A 113 -3.15 -1.85 -19.53
N HIS A 114 -2.76 -2.38 -20.70
CA HIS A 114 -3.12 -1.87 -22.03
C HIS A 114 -4.12 -2.78 -22.77
N ALA A 115 -4.39 -3.99 -22.28
CA ALA A 115 -5.41 -4.90 -22.81
C ALA A 115 -6.83 -4.39 -22.50
N VAL A 116 -7.20 -3.28 -23.12
CA VAL A 116 -8.56 -2.71 -23.07
C VAL A 116 -9.33 -3.30 -24.25
N GLN A 117 -10.29 -4.19 -23.96
CA GLN A 117 -11.25 -4.68 -24.95
C GLN A 117 -11.98 -3.46 -25.55
N HIS A 118 -11.86 -3.28 -26.85
CA HIS A 118 -12.74 -2.37 -27.58
C HIS A 118 -14.07 -3.10 -27.82
N ASP A 119 -15.19 -2.39 -27.70
CA ASP A 119 -16.54 -2.96 -27.89
C ASP A 119 -16.77 -3.63 -29.27
N GLU A 120 -15.83 -3.47 -30.22
CA GLU A 120 -15.82 -4.16 -31.52
C GLU A 120 -15.58 -5.68 -31.42
N ASP A 121 -15.03 -6.17 -30.30
CA ASP A 121 -14.73 -7.59 -30.08
C ASP A 121 -15.87 -8.36 -29.39
N ILE A 122 -17.02 -7.73 -29.12
CA ILE A 122 -18.20 -8.42 -28.59
C ILE A 122 -18.87 -9.13 -29.77
N PRO A 123 -18.83 -10.48 -29.86
CA PRO A 123 -19.56 -11.17 -30.90
C PRO A 123 -21.03 -10.80 -30.78
N GLU A 124 -21.57 -10.17 -31.83
CA GLU A 124 -22.97 -9.81 -31.92
C GLU A 124 -23.77 -11.09 -31.68
N HIS A 125 -24.38 -11.21 -30.50
CA HIS A 125 -25.24 -12.35 -30.21
C HIS A 125 -26.41 -12.27 -31.17
N THR A 126 -26.31 -12.98 -32.29
CA THR A 126 -27.38 -13.15 -33.26
C THR A 126 -28.51 -13.87 -32.54
N THR A 127 -29.44 -13.12 -31.96
CA THR A 127 -30.76 -13.59 -31.58
C THR A 127 -31.46 -14.00 -32.86
N LYS A 128 -31.35 -15.29 -33.20
CA LYS A 128 -32.28 -15.97 -34.09
C LYS A 128 -33.56 -16.32 -33.36
#